data_AF-A0A350BXA0-F1
#
_entry.id   AF-A0A350BXA0-F1
#
_cell.length_a   1.000
_cell.length_b   1.000
_cell.length_c   1.000
_cell.angle_alpha   90.00
_cell.angle_beta   90.00
_cell.angle_gamma   90.00
#
_symmetry.space_group_name_H-M   'P 1'
#
loop_
_entity.id
_entity.type
_entity.pdbx_description
1 polymer ?
#
loop_
_entity_poly.entity_id
_entity_poly.type
_entity_poly.pdbx_seq_one_letter_code
_entity_poly.pdbx_strand_id
1 'polypeptide(L)'
;EDIAKGQGMDYQELLDELEAIVCSGTQVDLMYYIDELIDEEGREDIYDFLKSEDTGNIDKAVDEYDGEFSHEEMKVFQIQFMSDVAN
;
A
#
# COMPACT_ATOMS: atom_id res chain seq x y z
N GLU A 1 -1.36 1.64 -14.37
CA GLU A 1 -1.56 2.92 -15.11
C GLU A 1 -3.00 3.25 -15.57
N ASP A 2 -3.98 2.33 -15.49
CA ASP A 2 -5.32 2.57 -16.07
C ASP A 2 -6.40 3.12 -15.13
N ILE A 3 -6.18 3.16 -13.80
CA ILE A 3 -7.19 3.66 -12.84
C ILE A 3 -7.14 5.20 -12.71
N ALA A 4 -5.96 5.80 -12.81
CA ALA A 4 -5.77 7.25 -12.63
C ALA A 4 -6.26 8.11 -13.82
N LYS A 5 -6.25 7.57 -15.05
CA LYS A 5 -6.55 8.38 -16.26
C LYS A 5 -8.04 8.66 -16.48
N GLY A 6 -8.96 8.05 -15.72
CA GLY A 6 -10.40 8.17 -15.92
C GLY A 6 -11.11 9.30 -15.16
N GLN A 7 -10.50 9.84 -14.09
CA GLN A 7 -11.18 10.78 -13.17
C GLN A 7 -10.47 12.13 -12.95
N GLY A 8 -9.28 12.36 -13.52
CA GLY A 8 -8.57 13.64 -13.35
C GLY A 8 -8.06 13.88 -11.92
N MET A 9 -7.88 12.80 -11.16
CA MET A 9 -7.30 12.80 -9.82
C MET A 9 -5.82 12.42 -9.92
N ASP A 10 -5.00 13.07 -9.10
CA ASP A 10 -3.60 12.69 -8.93
C ASP A 10 -3.51 11.28 -8.31
N TYR A 11 -2.45 10.53 -8.60
CA TYR A 11 -2.29 9.18 -8.07
C TYR A 11 -2.26 9.18 -6.54
N GLN A 12 -1.71 10.24 -5.93
CA GLN A 12 -1.76 10.45 -4.48
C GLN A 12 -3.20 10.61 -3.97
N GLU A 13 -4.05 11.37 -4.67
CA GLU A 13 -5.46 11.55 -4.30
C GLU A 13 -6.25 10.23 -4.39
N LEU A 14 -5.91 9.37 -5.35
CA LEU A 14 -6.50 8.03 -5.43
C LEU A 14 -6.13 7.17 -4.22
N LEU A 15 -4.87 7.20 -3.80
CA LEU A 15 -4.40 6.44 -2.63
C LEU A 15 -5.06 6.92 -1.34
N ASP A 16 -5.23 8.23 -1.18
CA ASP A 16 -5.91 8.82 -0.03
C ASP A 16 -7.40 8.41 0.05
N GLU A 17 -8.10 8.36 -1.09
CA GLU A 17 -9.49 7.87 -1.13
C GLU A 17 -9.58 6.36 -0.82
N LEU A 18 -8.63 5.56 -1.32
CA LEU A 18 -8.58 4.12 -1.01
C LEU A 18 -8.31 3.88 0.49
N GLU A 19 -7.43 4.66 1.10
CA GLU A 19 -7.17 4.64 2.54
C GLU A 19 -8.45 4.98 3.33
N ALA A 20 -9.20 6.01 2.90
CA ALA A 20 -10.47 6.38 3.52
C ALA A 20 -11.54 5.28 3.38
N ILE A 21 -11.60 4.61 2.23
CA ILE A 21 -12.49 3.46 1.98
C ILE A 21 -12.15 2.30 2.94
N VAL A 22 -10.88 1.96 3.10
CA VAL A 22 -10.44 0.91 4.04
C VAL A 22 -10.77 1.30 5.47
N CYS A 23 -10.50 2.54 5.87
CA CYS A 23 -10.85 3.07 7.19
C CYS A 23 -12.36 3.04 7.46
N SER A 24 -13.20 3.05 6.42
CA SER A 24 -14.66 2.92 6.57
C SER A 24 -15.12 1.47 6.85
N GLY A 25 -14.20 0.51 6.84
CA GLY A 25 -14.47 -0.93 6.99
C GLY A 25 -14.81 -1.63 5.67
N THR A 26 -14.51 -1.00 4.53
CA THR A 26 -14.70 -1.63 3.23
C THR A 26 -13.42 -2.32 2.80
N GLN A 27 -13.52 -3.60 2.44
CA GLN A 27 -12.37 -4.34 1.92
C GLN A 27 -12.03 -3.88 0.50
N VAL A 28 -10.75 -3.62 0.27
CA VAL A 28 -10.14 -3.42 -1.05
C VAL A 28 -9.15 -4.55 -1.33
N ASP A 29 -8.93 -4.82 -2.62
CA ASP A 29 -7.95 -5.80 -3.09
C ASP A 29 -7.03 -5.10 -4.11
N LEU A 30 -5.79 -4.89 -3.69
CA LEU A 30 -4.70 -4.31 -4.47
C LEU A 30 -3.61 -5.36 -4.78
N MET A 31 -3.86 -6.64 -4.49
CA MET A 31 -2.87 -7.70 -4.61
C MET A 31 -2.35 -7.84 -6.05
N TYR A 32 -3.23 -7.67 -7.03
CA TYR A 32 -2.83 -7.72 -8.45
C TYR A 32 -1.76 -6.67 -8.81
N TYR A 33 -1.77 -5.52 -8.15
CA TYR A 33 -0.78 -4.47 -8.38
C TYR A 33 0.51 -4.76 -7.60
N ILE A 34 0.37 -5.26 -6.36
CA ILE A 34 1.50 -5.67 -5.53
C ILE A 34 2.30 -6.81 -6.18
N ASP A 35 1.62 -7.81 -6.73
CA ASP A 35 2.24 -8.96 -7.41
C ASP A 35 3.02 -8.56 -8.69
N GLU A 36 2.78 -7.36 -9.23
CA GLU A 36 3.57 -6.80 -10.34
C GLU A 36 4.84 -6.06 -9.85
N LEU A 37 4.86 -5.61 -8.60
CA LEU A 37 5.96 -4.82 -8.02
C LEU A 37 7.00 -5.70 -7.32
N ILE A 38 6.55 -6.75 -6.64
CA ILE A 38 7.40 -7.57 -5.77
C ILE A 38 6.98 -9.03 -5.84
N ASP A 39 7.91 -9.93 -5.56
CA ASP A 39 7.60 -11.35 -5.42
C ASP A 39 6.98 -11.68 -4.05
N GLU A 40 6.56 -12.92 -3.91
CA GLU A 40 5.90 -13.40 -2.69
C GLU A 40 6.80 -13.30 -1.46
N GLU A 41 8.10 -13.55 -1.60
CA GLU A 41 9.08 -13.48 -0.51
C GLU A 41 9.24 -12.05 0.00
N GLY A 42 9.50 -11.09 -0.91
CA GLY A 42 9.61 -9.69 -0.52
C GLY A 42 8.30 -9.12 0.03
N ARG A 43 7.15 -9.55 -0.50
CA ARG A 43 5.85 -9.14 0.01
C ARG A 43 5.64 -9.59 1.45
N GLU A 44 6.00 -10.84 1.78
CA GLU A 44 5.90 -11.38 3.14
C GLU A 44 6.78 -10.57 4.10
N ASP A 45 8.00 -10.20 3.67
CA ASP A 45 8.90 -9.34 4.45
C ASP A 45 8.29 -7.96 4.73
N ILE A 46 7.70 -7.29 3.71
CA ILE A 46 7.02 -5.99 3.89
C ILE A 46 5.84 -6.13 4.85
N TYR A 47 5.08 -7.22 4.74
CA TYR A 47 3.92 -7.47 5.58
C TYR A 47 4.33 -7.66 7.05
N ASP A 48 5.42 -8.40 7.30
CA ASP A 48 5.98 -8.58 8.64
C ASP A 48 6.56 -7.27 9.20
N PHE A 49 7.21 -6.45 8.37
CA PHE A 49 7.64 -5.10 8.73
C PHE A 49 6.45 -4.26 9.19
N LEU A 50 5.39 -4.15 8.37
CA LEU A 50 4.19 -3.35 8.66
C LEU A 50 3.46 -3.84 9.91
N LYS A 51 3.48 -5.14 10.19
CA LYS A 51 2.90 -5.73 11.40
C LYS A 51 3.71 -5.43 12.66
N SER A 52 5.03 -5.29 12.53
CA SER A 52 5.93 -4.99 13.64
C SER A 52 5.94 -3.50 14.03
N GLU A 53 5.63 -2.62 13.07
CA GLU A 53 5.59 -1.17 13.27
C GLU A 53 4.21 -0.72 13.77
N ASP A 54 4.14 -0.25 15.01
CA ASP A 54 2.91 0.28 15.63
C ASP A 54 2.33 1.49 14.88
N THR A 55 3.11 2.16 14.01
CA THR A 55 2.71 3.43 13.40
C THR A 55 2.59 3.43 11.88
N GLY A 56 2.96 2.34 11.19
CA GLY A 56 2.88 2.30 9.72
C GLY A 56 3.64 3.45 9.05
N ASN A 57 4.82 3.79 9.57
CA ASN A 57 5.58 4.92 9.06
C ASN A 57 6.17 4.59 7.67
N ILE A 58 5.53 5.13 6.62
CA ILE A 58 5.94 4.93 5.22
C ILE A 58 7.37 5.43 4.98
N ASP A 59 7.79 6.55 5.59
CA ASP A 59 9.15 7.08 5.42
C ASP A 59 10.19 6.05 5.90
N LYS A 60 9.94 5.41 7.05
CA LYS A 60 10.82 4.36 7.55
C LYS A 60 10.82 3.13 6.67
N ALA A 61 9.66 2.73 6.15
CA ALA A 61 9.57 1.61 5.24
C ALA A 61 10.39 1.88 3.97
N VAL A 62 10.26 3.06 3.37
CA VAL A 62 11.05 3.46 2.20
C VAL A 62 12.56 3.45 2.51
N ASP A 63 12.97 3.93 3.69
CA ASP A 63 14.37 3.89 4.15
C ASP A 63 14.88 2.45 4.38
N GLU A 64 14.05 1.55 4.94
CA GLU A 64 14.43 0.16 5.22
C GLU A 64 14.68 -0.65 3.93
N TYR A 65 13.94 -0.33 2.87
CA TYR A 65 14.11 -0.93 1.54
C TYR A 65 15.06 -0.12 0.64
N ASP A 66 15.93 0.74 1.19
CA ASP A 66 16.94 1.52 0.47
C ASP A 66 16.39 2.32 -0.74
N GLY A 67 15.11 2.72 -0.69
CA GLY A 67 14.42 3.41 -1.78
C GLY A 67 14.10 2.52 -3.00
N GLU A 68 14.05 1.20 -2.84
CA GLU A 68 13.56 0.25 -3.85
C GLU A 68 12.11 0.51 -4.23
N PHE A 69 11.31 1.01 -3.27
CA PHE A 69 9.93 1.44 -3.46
C PHE A 69 9.79 2.93 -3.24
N SER A 70 8.98 3.57 -4.08
CA SER A 70 8.51 4.93 -3.86
C SER A 70 7.53 4.99 -2.67
N HIS A 71 7.32 6.20 -2.13
CA HIS A 71 6.28 6.45 -1.14
C HIS A 71 4.89 5.99 -1.56
N GLU A 72 4.57 6.12 -2.85
CA GLU A 72 3.26 5.77 -3.38
C GLU A 72 3.09 4.25 -3.43
N GLU A 73 4.10 3.51 -3.89
CA GLU A 73 4.12 2.05 -3.89
C GLU A 73 4.03 1.52 -2.45
N MET A 74 4.82 2.10 -1.53
CA MET A 74 4.80 1.73 -0.12
C MET A 74 3.46 2.04 0.56
N LYS A 75 2.77 3.10 0.12
CA LYS A 75 1.40 3.39 0.54
C LYS A 75 0.38 2.36 0.04
N VAL A 76 0.57 1.78 -1.15
CA VAL A 76 -0.28 0.69 -1.64
C VAL A 76 -0.15 -0.56 -0.75
N PHE A 77 1.08 -0.95 -0.38
CA PHE A 77 1.30 -2.05 0.56
C PHE A 77 0.58 -1.83 1.89
N GLN A 78 0.65 -0.60 2.42
CA GLN A 78 -0.03 -0.24 3.67
C GLN A 78 -1.56 -0.34 3.55
N ILE A 79 -2.16 0.18 2.47
CA ILE A 79 -3.62 0.14 2.27
C ILE A 79 -4.09 -1.31 2.17
N GLN A 80 -3.36 -2.17 1.44
CA GLN A 80 -3.64 -3.61 1.36
C GLN A 80 -3.56 -4.25 2.74
N PHE A 81 -2.49 -4.01 3.49
CA PHE A 81 -2.31 -4.52 4.85
C PHE A 81 -3.45 -4.11 5.78
N MET A 82 -3.86 -2.83 5.75
CA MET A 82 -4.98 -2.34 6.56
C MET A 82 -6.29 -3.02 6.18
N SER A 83 -6.52 -3.27 4.89
CA SER A 83 -7.70 -3.98 4.38
C SER A 83 -7.77 -5.42 4.89
N ASP A 84 -6.62 -6.11 4.92
CA ASP A 84 -6.47 -7.51 5.34
C ASP A 84 -6.53 -7.70 6.87
N VAL A 85 -6.07 -6.72 7.65
CA VAL A 85 -6.09 -6.78 9.13
C VAL A 85 -7.41 -6.29 9.72
N ALA A 86 -8.11 -5.37 9.05
CA ALA A 86 -9.39 -4.83 9.53
C ALA A 86 -10.57 -5.80 9.34
N ASN A 87 -10.43 -6.84 8.50
CA ASN A 87 -11.51 -7.78 8.13
C ASN A 87 -11.22 -9.23 8.52
#